data_AF-A0A150G6M0-F1
#
_entry.id   AF-A0A150G6M0-F1
#
_cell.length_a   1.000
_cell.length_b   1.000
_cell.length_c   1.000
_cell.angle_alpha   90.00
_cell.angle_beta   90.00
_cell.angle_gamma   90.00
#
_symmetry.space_group_name_H-M   'P 1'
#
loop_
_entity.id
_entity.type
_entity.pdbx_description
1 polymer ?
#
loop_
_entity_poly.entity_id
_entity_poly.type
_entity_poly.pdbx_seq_one_letter_code
_entity_poly.pdbx_strand_id
1 'polypeptide(L)'
;MSTSIPAFGHFFPKNCLCHKQLGQVGCPRPFYKEPSNCYYYQFWSWRETYCYTIKGVPDERQFSDPPDGPGDSRYQWKIGIYNTTAAQLDRDPFETQDSGPPMPYELPDRTVLLPIDKCPNRCYGRGWCVRPNDPPHETACKCLGFFKGKMCEEPLNEHCYQNCSGRGTCSGGWCKCDPGYWGLGCTRSKAYTADVWLPHPTKLKVYVYDIPEHIAFKKPWHDLPALLDTMYLAEVAFMDQLLGDWGVRTENPWEANLFVVSTYTIYYTGNIGFPAKHFSTVFNYVRTRFPFWNMTAGRNHVAIATNDRGCCDLYKLARQQPELQQPIKLVHFAQAGRFGRGGASGSDPAYEAAVREFQRLRPGAHSVLEDDEGAEGAVAGGGADLGIDRVRFRGIPAYSLDSLRMEREPCFRPEQDVAIPNYLERSWLQHIKAAYEWVAPPEGAAGPGRMRHKPLERKYLFHFHGFTKPDMAYSGGVRQGFFAMYSNITREDMAINKGNGAEWMLQSRFCMAPLGYGWGIRLTQAMHTGCVPVLVQDHVYTAFWDLLPYEKFSVRVTRHNLHRLFDLLEAITPEQLADLQQGLADYHMNFVWHPDVGGLAYNNTITSLHRRLLNLWTALFRSST
;
A
#
# COMPACT_ATOMS: atom_id res chain seq x y z
N MET A 1 7.03 0.23 -30.95
CA MET A 1 7.33 -0.93 -30.09
C MET A 1 6.17 -1.10 -29.14
N SER A 2 5.60 -2.31 -29.02
CA SER A 2 4.60 -2.62 -28.00
C SER A 2 5.26 -2.49 -26.63
N THR A 3 5.03 -1.38 -25.93
CA THR A 3 5.70 -1.01 -24.66
C THR A 3 5.11 -1.73 -23.44
N SER A 4 4.32 -2.78 -23.65
CA SER A 4 3.88 -3.63 -22.56
C SER A 4 5.07 -4.43 -22.04
N ILE A 5 5.52 -4.12 -20.84
CA ILE A 5 6.42 -4.96 -20.05
C ILE A 5 5.85 -6.40 -20.11
N PRO A 6 6.64 -7.44 -20.47
CA PRO A 6 6.12 -8.80 -20.51
C PRO A 6 5.51 -9.13 -19.15
N ALA A 7 4.34 -9.77 -19.10
CA ALA A 7 3.89 -10.30 -17.82
C ALA A 7 4.90 -11.37 -17.35
N PHE A 8 5.37 -11.28 -16.12
CA PHE A 8 6.37 -12.19 -15.54
C PHE A 8 5.75 -12.89 -14.36
N GLY A 9 5.87 -14.21 -14.24
CA GLY A 9 5.08 -14.86 -13.21
C GLY A 9 5.40 -16.31 -12.89
N HIS A 10 4.82 -16.73 -11.76
CA HIS A 10 4.98 -18.04 -11.14
C HIS A 10 4.24 -19.13 -11.90
N PHE A 11 3.06 -18.81 -12.43
CA PHE A 11 2.24 -19.75 -13.19
C PHE A 11 2.64 -19.80 -14.67
N PHE A 12 3.23 -18.74 -15.20
CA PHE A 12 3.74 -18.61 -16.55
C PHE A 12 5.24 -18.25 -16.52
N PRO A 13 6.10 -19.26 -16.26
CA PRO A 13 7.54 -19.09 -16.25
C PRO A 13 8.04 -18.39 -17.50
N LYS A 14 9.01 -17.49 -17.32
CA LYS A 14 9.73 -16.87 -18.42
C LYS A 14 11.09 -17.50 -18.58
N ASN A 15 11.77 -17.16 -19.68
CA ASN A 15 13.16 -17.58 -19.80
C ASN A 15 14.00 -16.96 -18.67
N CYS A 16 15.04 -17.66 -18.22
CA CYS A 16 15.83 -17.21 -17.07
C CYS A 16 16.55 -15.86 -17.29
N LEU A 17 16.85 -15.50 -18.55
CA LEU A 17 17.46 -14.20 -18.87
C LEU A 17 16.48 -13.04 -18.69
N CYS A 18 15.18 -13.27 -18.93
CA CYS A 18 14.13 -12.30 -18.66
C CYS A 18 14.12 -11.90 -17.18
N HIS A 19 14.21 -12.88 -16.27
CA HIS A 19 14.31 -12.61 -14.84
C HIS A 19 15.63 -11.93 -14.44
N LYS A 20 16.74 -12.29 -15.08
CA LYS A 20 18.04 -11.63 -14.87
C LYS A 20 18.01 -10.14 -15.26
N GLN A 21 17.38 -9.82 -16.39
CA GLN A 21 17.15 -8.44 -16.82
C GLN A 21 16.23 -7.70 -15.84
N LEU A 22 15.17 -8.36 -15.38
CA LEU A 22 14.27 -7.80 -14.35
C LEU A 22 15.03 -7.50 -13.06
N GLY A 23 16.00 -8.33 -12.66
CA GLY A 23 16.83 -8.14 -11.46
C GLY A 23 17.58 -6.81 -11.45
N GLN A 24 18.11 -6.40 -12.60
CA GLN A 24 18.88 -5.16 -12.74
C GLN A 24 18.06 -3.91 -12.40
N VAL A 25 16.76 -3.92 -12.69
CA VAL A 25 15.86 -2.79 -12.44
C VAL A 25 14.97 -2.98 -11.23
N GLY A 26 14.72 -4.23 -10.86
CA GLY A 26 13.71 -4.68 -9.92
C GLY A 26 14.22 -4.99 -8.52
N CYS A 27 15.50 -5.30 -8.35
CA CYS A 27 16.11 -5.43 -7.03
C CYS A 27 17.53 -4.84 -7.00
N PRO A 28 17.70 -3.55 -6.66
CA PRO A 28 19.01 -2.95 -6.53
C PRO A 28 19.82 -3.55 -5.37
N ARG A 29 21.15 -3.48 -5.46
CA ARG A 29 22.10 -4.06 -4.48
C ARG A 29 21.75 -3.83 -3.00
N PRO A 30 21.31 -2.63 -2.56
CA PRO A 30 20.97 -2.41 -1.15
C PRO A 30 19.84 -3.31 -0.62
N PHE A 31 19.04 -3.92 -1.50
CA PHE A 31 17.92 -4.79 -1.13
C PHE A 31 18.26 -6.27 -1.18
N TYR A 32 19.49 -6.63 -1.58
CA TYR A 32 19.89 -8.03 -1.68
C TYR A 32 19.76 -8.80 -0.37
N LYS A 33 20.04 -8.18 0.78
CA LYS A 33 19.96 -8.82 2.11
C LYS A 33 18.53 -9.08 2.59
N GLU A 34 17.56 -8.32 2.09
CA GLU A 34 16.15 -8.44 2.47
C GLU A 34 15.29 -8.35 1.20
N PRO A 35 15.05 -9.47 0.50
CA PRO A 35 14.37 -9.48 -0.79
C PRO A 35 12.98 -8.86 -0.81
N SER A 36 12.28 -8.81 0.34
CA SER A 36 11.00 -8.08 0.47
C SER A 36 11.13 -6.58 0.19
N ASN A 37 12.34 -6.04 0.18
CA ASN A 37 12.61 -4.66 -0.18
C ASN A 37 12.76 -4.45 -1.70
N CYS A 38 12.90 -5.53 -2.49
CA CYS A 38 12.92 -5.45 -3.95
C CYS A 38 11.57 -4.90 -4.48
N TYR A 39 11.59 -4.21 -5.62
CA TYR A 39 10.41 -3.54 -6.18
C TYR A 39 9.34 -4.50 -6.69
N TYR A 40 9.74 -5.68 -7.17
CA TYR A 40 8.81 -6.66 -7.73
C TYR A 40 8.70 -7.88 -6.83
N TYR A 41 7.46 -8.33 -6.63
CA TYR A 41 7.12 -9.53 -5.85
C TYR A 41 7.88 -10.79 -6.29
N GLN A 42 8.28 -10.86 -7.57
CA GLN A 42 9.07 -11.96 -8.12
C GLN A 42 10.33 -12.27 -7.29
N PHE A 43 10.97 -11.25 -6.73
CA PHE A 43 12.18 -11.43 -5.92
C PHE A 43 11.88 -11.87 -4.48
N TRP A 44 10.67 -11.62 -4.00
CA TRP A 44 10.24 -11.99 -2.65
C TRP A 44 9.96 -13.49 -2.57
N SER A 45 9.43 -14.03 -3.65
CA SER A 45 9.09 -15.44 -3.85
C SER A 45 10.03 -16.10 -4.87
N TRP A 46 11.29 -15.65 -4.90
CA TRP A 46 12.29 -16.13 -5.85
C TRP A 46 12.47 -17.65 -5.79
N ARG A 47 12.39 -18.24 -4.60
CA ARG A 47 12.49 -19.69 -4.37
C ARG A 47 11.34 -20.50 -4.99
N GLU A 48 10.24 -19.85 -5.31
CA GLU A 48 9.06 -20.43 -5.96
C GLU A 48 9.04 -20.08 -7.45
N THR A 49 10.03 -19.34 -7.93
CA THR A 49 10.09 -18.85 -9.31
C THR A 49 10.72 -19.90 -10.21
N TYR A 50 9.93 -20.42 -11.14
CA TYR A 50 10.44 -21.26 -12.21
C TYR A 50 10.83 -20.42 -13.41
N CYS A 51 11.88 -20.85 -14.11
CA CYS A 51 12.28 -20.31 -15.40
C CYS A 51 12.84 -21.43 -16.28
N TYR A 52 13.12 -21.13 -17.54
CA TYR A 52 13.75 -22.08 -18.45
C TYR A 52 14.82 -21.45 -19.34
N THR A 53 15.66 -22.29 -19.92
CA THR A 53 16.56 -21.93 -21.02
C THR A 53 16.38 -22.92 -22.16
N ILE A 54 16.43 -22.45 -23.40
CA ILE A 54 16.37 -23.26 -24.61
C ILE A 54 17.78 -23.80 -24.90
N LYS A 55 17.93 -25.13 -24.96
CA LYS A 55 19.22 -25.78 -25.20
C LYS A 55 19.73 -25.47 -26.60
N GLY A 56 21.02 -25.16 -26.72
CA GLY A 56 21.67 -24.86 -28.01
C GLY A 56 21.28 -23.53 -28.64
N VAL A 57 20.56 -22.65 -27.93
CA VAL A 57 20.15 -21.32 -28.40
C VAL A 57 20.95 -20.23 -27.67
N PRO A 58 21.59 -19.29 -28.39
CA PRO A 58 22.31 -18.16 -27.78
C PRO A 58 21.40 -17.25 -26.95
N ASP A 59 22.00 -16.52 -26.00
CA ASP A 59 21.31 -15.62 -25.07
C ASP A 59 20.41 -14.60 -25.77
N GLU A 60 20.81 -14.04 -26.92
CA GLU A 60 19.99 -13.04 -27.65
C GLU A 60 18.71 -13.63 -28.26
N ARG A 61 18.62 -14.96 -28.36
CA ARG A 61 17.49 -15.70 -28.94
C ARG A 61 16.72 -16.55 -27.93
N GLN A 62 17.01 -16.39 -26.65
CA GLN A 62 16.25 -17.00 -25.55
C GLN A 62 14.90 -16.27 -25.38
N PHE A 63 13.95 -16.53 -26.27
CA PHE A 63 12.61 -15.92 -26.20
C PHE A 63 11.76 -16.51 -25.05
N SER A 64 10.70 -15.80 -24.68
CA SER A 64 9.86 -16.08 -23.50
C SER A 64 8.54 -16.80 -23.81
N ASP A 65 8.50 -17.54 -24.92
CA ASP A 65 7.36 -18.36 -25.30
C ASP A 65 7.32 -19.65 -24.45
N PRO A 66 6.15 -20.03 -23.88
CA PRO A 66 6.06 -21.22 -23.04
C PRO A 66 6.44 -22.52 -23.78
N PRO A 67 7.04 -23.51 -23.10
CA PRO A 67 7.35 -24.84 -23.67
C PRO A 67 6.11 -25.64 -24.11
N ASP A 68 6.25 -26.58 -25.06
CA ASP A 68 5.17 -27.47 -25.53
C ASP A 68 4.55 -28.32 -24.42
N GLY A 69 5.29 -28.48 -23.33
CA GLY A 69 4.81 -29.07 -22.08
C GLY A 69 5.96 -29.25 -21.10
N PRO A 70 5.66 -29.78 -19.90
CA PRO A 70 6.67 -29.99 -18.85
C PRO A 70 7.78 -30.96 -19.28
N GLY A 71 7.49 -31.89 -20.19
CA GLY A 71 8.44 -32.89 -20.72
C GLY A 71 9.20 -32.49 -21.99
N ASP A 72 9.10 -31.25 -22.46
CA ASP A 72 9.80 -30.81 -23.68
C ASP A 72 11.32 -30.79 -23.47
N SER A 73 12.04 -31.70 -24.13
CA SER A 73 13.48 -31.91 -23.95
C SER A 73 14.35 -30.76 -24.48
N ARG A 74 13.79 -29.88 -25.32
CA ARG A 74 14.47 -28.66 -25.82
C ARG A 74 14.73 -27.66 -24.71
N TYR A 75 13.94 -27.70 -23.64
CA TYR A 75 14.04 -26.76 -22.54
C TYR A 75 14.79 -27.39 -21.37
N GLN A 76 15.60 -26.58 -20.71
CA GLN A 76 16.17 -26.89 -19.40
C GLN A 76 15.43 -26.04 -18.37
N TRP A 77 14.66 -26.71 -17.52
CA TRP A 77 13.96 -26.06 -16.42
C TRP A 77 14.92 -25.72 -15.30
N LYS A 78 14.64 -24.59 -14.65
CA LYS A 78 15.35 -24.09 -13.50
C LYS A 78 14.37 -23.53 -12.48
N ILE A 79 14.79 -23.53 -11.22
CA ILE A 79 14.10 -22.89 -10.10
C ILE A 79 15.03 -21.91 -9.41
N GLY A 80 14.47 -20.81 -8.92
CA GLY A 80 15.23 -19.80 -8.19
C GLY A 80 15.81 -20.36 -6.88
N ILE A 81 17.06 -20.00 -6.60
CA ILE A 81 17.70 -20.14 -5.30
C ILE A 81 18.10 -18.76 -4.83
N TYR A 82 17.88 -18.50 -3.55
CA TYR A 82 18.39 -17.29 -2.92
C TYR A 82 19.68 -17.60 -2.17
N ASN A 83 20.81 -17.10 -2.68
CA ASN A 83 22.14 -17.29 -2.09
C ASN A 83 22.38 -16.26 -0.97
N THR A 84 22.15 -16.68 0.27
CA THR A 84 22.33 -15.83 1.46
C THR A 84 23.77 -15.32 1.58
N THR A 85 24.79 -16.11 1.23
CA THR A 85 26.19 -15.70 1.32
C THR A 85 26.49 -14.58 0.32
N ALA A 86 26.01 -14.70 -0.92
CA ALA A 86 26.12 -13.65 -1.93
C ALA A 86 25.43 -12.37 -1.45
N ALA A 87 24.22 -12.48 -0.88
CA ALA A 87 23.50 -11.34 -0.32
C ALA A 87 24.28 -10.62 0.78
N GLN A 88 24.92 -11.37 1.69
CA GLN A 88 25.73 -10.77 2.76
C GLN A 88 26.98 -10.04 2.22
N LEU A 89 27.50 -10.48 1.08
CA LEU A 89 28.63 -9.87 0.38
C LEU A 89 28.21 -8.79 -0.66
N ASP A 90 26.94 -8.36 -0.65
CA ASP A 90 26.36 -7.40 -1.58
C ASP A 90 26.55 -7.77 -3.07
N ARG A 91 26.54 -9.08 -3.35
CA ARG A 91 26.52 -9.67 -4.70
C ARG A 91 25.11 -10.16 -5.03
N ASP A 92 24.79 -10.28 -6.32
CA ASP A 92 23.48 -10.74 -6.78
C ASP A 92 23.13 -12.11 -6.19
N PRO A 93 22.13 -12.20 -5.30
CA PRO A 93 21.78 -13.44 -4.61
C PRO A 93 20.71 -14.25 -5.35
N PHE A 94 20.16 -13.73 -6.47
CA PHE A 94 19.06 -14.34 -7.19
C PHE A 94 19.60 -15.32 -8.24
N GLU A 95 20.02 -16.48 -7.77
CA GLU A 95 20.58 -17.55 -8.59
C GLU A 95 19.49 -18.52 -9.06
N THR A 96 19.82 -19.40 -9.99
CA THR A 96 18.92 -20.45 -10.48
C THR A 96 19.65 -21.78 -10.49
N GLN A 97 19.00 -22.85 -10.01
CA GLN A 97 19.49 -24.23 -10.19
C GLN A 97 18.64 -24.98 -11.20
N ASP A 98 19.23 -25.99 -11.82
CA ASP A 98 18.48 -26.91 -12.66
C ASP A 98 17.41 -27.65 -11.83
N SER A 99 16.23 -27.80 -12.41
CA SER A 99 15.10 -28.48 -11.79
C SER A 99 14.30 -29.27 -12.82
N GLY A 100 13.32 -30.04 -12.34
CA GLY A 100 12.22 -30.47 -13.18
C GLY A 100 11.27 -29.31 -13.52
N PRO A 101 10.31 -29.54 -14.44
CA PRO A 101 9.22 -28.59 -14.69
C PRO A 101 8.39 -28.31 -13.42
N PRO A 102 7.68 -27.17 -13.35
CA PRO A 102 6.78 -26.90 -12.25
C PRO A 102 5.68 -27.96 -12.14
N MET A 103 5.34 -28.34 -10.89
CA MET A 103 4.35 -29.37 -10.56
C MET A 103 3.35 -28.81 -9.53
N PRO A 104 2.04 -28.75 -9.83
CA PRO A 104 1.43 -29.11 -11.11
C PRO A 104 1.81 -28.13 -12.22
N TYR A 105 1.93 -28.61 -13.46
CA TYR A 105 2.05 -27.77 -14.65
C TYR A 105 0.67 -27.26 -15.09
N GLU A 106 -0.11 -26.78 -14.11
CA GLU A 106 -1.49 -26.34 -14.25
C GLU A 106 -1.68 -25.02 -13.50
N LEU A 107 -2.59 -24.19 -14.00
CA LEU A 107 -3.03 -22.98 -13.32
C LEU A 107 -3.90 -23.32 -12.10
N PRO A 108 -4.14 -22.36 -11.18
CA PRO A 108 -5.00 -22.58 -10.01
C PRO A 108 -6.44 -23.03 -10.34
N ASP A 109 -6.93 -22.71 -11.53
CA ASP A 109 -8.23 -23.15 -12.06
C ASP A 109 -8.16 -24.53 -12.75
N ARG A 110 -7.05 -25.25 -12.57
CA ARG A 110 -6.76 -26.56 -13.17
C ARG A 110 -6.67 -26.53 -14.70
N THR A 111 -6.49 -25.38 -15.32
CA THR A 111 -6.23 -25.36 -16.78
C THR A 111 -4.75 -25.63 -17.07
N VAL A 112 -4.47 -26.35 -18.16
CA VAL A 112 -3.09 -26.68 -18.58
C VAL A 112 -2.52 -25.55 -19.42
N LEU A 113 -1.33 -25.06 -19.08
CA LEU A 113 -0.61 -24.07 -19.87
C LEU A 113 -0.09 -24.68 -21.18
N LEU A 114 -0.29 -23.98 -22.29
CA LEU A 114 0.23 -24.33 -23.61
C LEU A 114 1.13 -23.23 -24.17
N PRO A 115 2.01 -23.56 -25.13
CA PRO A 115 2.69 -22.56 -25.94
C PRO A 115 1.71 -21.60 -26.59
N ILE A 116 2.13 -20.34 -26.68
CA ILE A 116 1.27 -19.28 -27.19
C ILE A 116 0.91 -19.47 -28.67
N ASP A 117 1.74 -20.18 -29.45
CA ASP A 117 1.49 -20.49 -30.86
C ASP A 117 0.41 -21.57 -31.09
N LYS A 118 0.03 -22.33 -30.06
CA LYS A 118 -1.12 -23.25 -30.14
C LYS A 118 -2.46 -22.51 -30.14
N CYS A 119 -2.47 -21.26 -29.68
CA CYS A 119 -3.65 -20.43 -29.69
C CYS A 119 -3.70 -19.55 -30.94
N PRO A 120 -4.90 -19.32 -31.50
CA PRO A 120 -5.07 -18.51 -32.71
C PRO A 120 -4.54 -17.09 -32.47
N ASN A 121 -3.81 -16.58 -33.48
CA ASN A 121 -3.18 -15.26 -33.44
C ASN A 121 -2.30 -14.99 -32.21
N ARG A 122 -1.80 -16.04 -31.54
CA ARG A 122 -0.98 -15.92 -30.31
C ARG A 122 -1.65 -15.06 -29.24
N CYS A 123 -2.98 -15.17 -29.12
CA CYS A 123 -3.82 -14.34 -28.25
C CYS A 123 -3.60 -12.82 -28.40
N TYR A 124 -3.20 -12.37 -29.60
CA TYR A 124 -2.79 -10.99 -29.89
C TYR A 124 -1.69 -10.42 -28.97
N GLY A 125 -0.92 -11.29 -28.30
CA GLY A 125 0.04 -10.90 -27.26
C GLY A 125 -0.62 -10.31 -26.00
N ARG A 126 -1.92 -10.55 -25.80
CA ARG A 126 -2.76 -9.98 -24.72
C ARG A 126 -3.32 -11.06 -23.78
N GLY A 127 -2.71 -12.23 -23.76
CA GLY A 127 -3.16 -13.36 -22.95
C GLY A 127 -2.21 -14.54 -23.02
N TRP A 128 -2.67 -15.64 -22.44
CA TRP A 128 -1.94 -16.89 -22.31
C TRP A 128 -2.74 -18.01 -22.98
N CYS A 129 -2.05 -18.96 -23.60
CA CYS A 129 -2.72 -20.11 -24.19
C CYS A 129 -2.92 -21.20 -23.14
N VAL A 130 -4.16 -21.66 -22.97
CA VAL A 130 -4.51 -22.68 -21.99
C VAL A 130 -5.42 -23.74 -22.61
N ARG A 131 -5.47 -24.91 -21.98
CA ARG A 131 -6.45 -25.96 -22.27
C ARG A 131 -7.23 -26.31 -20.99
N PRO A 132 -8.57 -26.21 -20.99
CA PRO A 132 -9.38 -26.63 -19.87
C PRO A 132 -9.22 -28.13 -19.57
N ASN A 133 -9.19 -28.46 -18.27
CA ASN A 133 -9.22 -29.85 -17.81
C ASN A 133 -10.62 -30.48 -17.90
N ASP A 134 -11.68 -29.68 -18.07
CA ASP A 134 -13.03 -30.16 -18.32
C ASP A 134 -13.35 -30.22 -19.84
N PRO A 135 -14.13 -31.19 -20.32
CA PRO A 135 -14.58 -31.26 -21.71
C PRO A 135 -15.29 -29.96 -22.12
N PRO A 136 -15.06 -29.42 -23.35
CA PRO A 136 -14.53 -30.09 -24.53
C PRO A 136 -13.00 -30.04 -24.75
N HIS A 137 -12.17 -29.70 -23.76
CA HIS A 137 -10.69 -29.66 -23.89
C HIS A 137 -10.13 -28.83 -25.07
N GLU A 138 -10.89 -27.84 -25.55
CA GLU A 138 -10.45 -26.97 -26.63
C GLU A 138 -9.41 -25.96 -26.13
N THR A 139 -8.44 -25.60 -26.99
CA THR A 139 -7.46 -24.56 -26.68
C THR A 139 -8.15 -23.20 -26.61
N ALA A 140 -7.89 -22.42 -25.54
CA ALA A 140 -8.48 -21.12 -25.33
C ALA A 140 -7.42 -20.09 -24.89
N CYS A 141 -7.67 -18.82 -25.19
CA CYS A 141 -6.87 -17.72 -24.66
C CYS A 141 -7.43 -17.26 -23.31
N LYS A 142 -6.58 -17.22 -22.28
CA LYS A 142 -6.86 -16.55 -21.01
C LYS A 142 -6.31 -15.14 -21.06
N CYS A 143 -7.18 -14.15 -21.14
CA CYS A 143 -6.77 -12.77 -21.38
C CYS A 143 -6.12 -12.11 -20.16
N LEU A 144 -5.12 -11.27 -20.42
CA LEU A 144 -4.65 -10.30 -19.45
C LEU A 144 -5.83 -9.39 -19.06
N GLY A 145 -5.77 -8.85 -17.85
CA GLY A 145 -6.73 -7.84 -17.42
C GLY A 145 -6.89 -6.76 -18.50
N PHE A 146 -8.09 -6.21 -18.61
CA PHE A 146 -8.47 -5.20 -19.62
C PHE A 146 -8.72 -5.73 -21.04
N PHE A 147 -8.69 -7.04 -21.28
CA PHE A 147 -9.02 -7.64 -22.58
C PHE A 147 -9.99 -8.84 -22.45
N LYS A 148 -10.79 -9.06 -23.49
CA LYS A 148 -11.73 -10.18 -23.64
C LYS A 148 -11.77 -10.66 -25.11
N GLY A 149 -12.66 -11.59 -25.40
CA GLY A 149 -12.78 -12.23 -26.72
C GLY A 149 -12.05 -13.58 -26.75
N LYS A 150 -12.33 -14.39 -27.76
CA LYS A 150 -11.79 -15.77 -27.86
C LYS A 150 -10.26 -15.78 -28.00
N MET A 151 -9.70 -14.69 -28.53
CA MET A 151 -8.28 -14.49 -28.80
C MET A 151 -7.70 -13.27 -28.07
N CYS A 152 -8.42 -12.68 -27.10
CA CYS A 152 -8.03 -11.43 -26.43
C CYS A 152 -7.93 -10.21 -27.36
N GLU A 153 -8.69 -10.25 -28.45
CA GLU A 153 -8.76 -9.24 -29.49
C GLU A 153 -9.56 -8.00 -29.07
N GLU A 154 -10.52 -8.17 -28.16
CA GLU A 154 -11.42 -7.10 -27.72
C GLU A 154 -10.90 -6.42 -26.45
N PRO A 155 -10.76 -5.09 -26.41
CA PRO A 155 -10.52 -4.38 -25.15
C PRO A 155 -11.79 -4.41 -24.27
N LEU A 156 -11.60 -4.58 -22.96
CA LEU A 156 -12.63 -4.38 -21.94
C LEU A 156 -12.79 -2.89 -21.68
N ASN A 157 -13.56 -2.29 -22.57
CA ASN A 157 -13.97 -0.91 -22.63
C ASN A 157 -14.53 -0.35 -21.31
N GLU A 158 -15.22 -1.17 -20.51
CA GLU A 158 -15.75 -0.82 -19.18
C GLU A 158 -14.68 -0.44 -18.14
N HIS A 159 -13.43 -0.84 -18.35
CA HIS A 159 -12.33 -0.45 -17.46
C HIS A 159 -11.67 0.88 -17.84
N CYS A 160 -12.01 1.42 -19.01
CA CYS A 160 -11.63 2.76 -19.40
C CYS A 160 -12.70 3.76 -18.95
N TYR A 161 -12.28 4.94 -18.52
CA TYR A 161 -13.20 5.95 -18.01
C TYR A 161 -14.25 6.31 -19.08
N GLN A 162 -15.53 6.19 -18.71
CA GLN A 162 -16.70 6.37 -19.58
C GLN A 162 -16.61 5.61 -20.91
N ASN A 163 -15.92 4.47 -20.96
CA ASN A 163 -15.70 3.74 -22.20
C ASN A 163 -15.13 4.64 -23.32
N CYS A 164 -14.20 5.53 -22.96
CA CYS A 164 -13.62 6.53 -23.85
C CYS A 164 -14.65 7.39 -24.60
N SER A 165 -15.85 7.54 -24.03
CA SER A 165 -17.00 8.24 -24.62
C SER A 165 -17.37 7.77 -26.04
N GLY A 166 -16.96 6.56 -26.44
CA GLY A 166 -17.06 6.08 -27.82
C GLY A 166 -16.24 6.88 -28.84
N ARG A 167 -15.26 7.67 -28.38
CA ARG A 167 -14.42 8.61 -29.15
C ARG A 167 -12.93 8.31 -29.00
N GLY A 168 -12.63 7.04 -28.83
CA GLY A 168 -11.28 6.55 -28.65
C GLY A 168 -11.24 5.05 -28.44
N THR A 169 -10.03 4.51 -28.40
CA THR A 169 -9.78 3.10 -28.16
C THR A 169 -9.25 2.88 -26.74
N CYS A 170 -9.89 1.98 -25.99
CA CYS A 170 -9.40 1.59 -24.67
C CYS A 170 -8.14 0.72 -24.78
N SER A 171 -7.10 1.04 -24.01
CA SER A 171 -5.86 0.28 -23.93
C SER A 171 -5.41 0.19 -22.47
N GLY A 172 -5.65 -0.94 -21.81
CA GLY A 172 -5.21 -1.15 -20.42
C GLY A 172 -5.82 -0.18 -19.41
N GLY A 173 -7.07 0.26 -19.61
CA GLY A 173 -7.69 1.27 -18.73
C GLY A 173 -7.25 2.71 -19.00
N TRP A 174 -6.53 2.95 -20.10
CA TRP A 174 -6.19 4.26 -20.67
C TRP A 174 -6.94 4.50 -21.99
N CYS A 175 -7.48 5.70 -22.18
CA CYS A 175 -8.21 6.06 -23.39
C CYS A 175 -7.30 6.72 -24.43
N LYS A 176 -7.08 6.03 -25.55
CA LYS A 176 -6.45 6.64 -26.73
C LYS A 176 -7.50 7.37 -27.54
N CYS A 177 -7.60 8.68 -27.37
CA CYS A 177 -8.60 9.48 -28.05
C CYS A 177 -8.38 9.60 -29.55
N ASP A 178 -9.49 9.66 -30.29
CA ASP A 178 -9.48 9.98 -31.71
C ASP A 178 -9.01 11.44 -31.93
N PRO A 179 -8.41 11.76 -33.09
CA PRO A 179 -7.98 13.13 -33.37
C PRO A 179 -9.10 14.15 -33.18
N GLY A 180 -8.81 15.22 -32.43
CA GLY A 180 -9.81 16.24 -32.08
C GLY A 180 -10.55 15.98 -30.76
N TYR A 181 -10.23 14.86 -30.07
CA TYR A 181 -10.71 14.58 -28.72
C TYR A 181 -9.57 14.47 -27.70
N TRP A 182 -9.85 14.86 -26.46
CA TRP A 182 -8.86 14.88 -25.38
C TRP A 182 -9.47 14.53 -24.02
N GLY A 183 -8.58 14.29 -23.05
CA GLY A 183 -8.93 14.02 -21.66
C GLY A 183 -9.09 12.53 -21.37
N LEU A 184 -9.16 12.21 -20.09
CA LEU A 184 -9.11 10.83 -19.57
C LEU A 184 -10.16 9.88 -20.18
N GLY A 185 -11.29 10.41 -20.64
CA GLY A 185 -12.37 9.64 -21.28
C GLY A 185 -12.72 10.12 -22.68
N CYS A 186 -11.86 10.91 -23.35
CA CYS A 186 -12.13 11.47 -24.68
C CYS A 186 -13.42 12.29 -24.79
N THR A 187 -13.83 12.88 -23.67
CA THR A 187 -15.05 13.68 -23.50
C THR A 187 -14.93 15.05 -24.17
N ARG A 188 -13.70 15.60 -24.26
CA ARG A 188 -13.47 16.98 -24.69
C ARG A 188 -13.24 17.04 -26.19
N SER A 189 -13.95 17.93 -26.89
CA SER A 189 -13.70 18.29 -28.29
C SER A 189 -12.95 19.62 -28.46
N LYS A 190 -12.49 20.22 -27.36
CA LYS A 190 -11.72 21.47 -27.34
C LYS A 190 -10.54 21.38 -26.37
N ALA A 191 -9.39 21.87 -26.81
CA ALA A 191 -8.24 22.11 -25.94
C ALA A 191 -8.49 23.35 -25.08
N TYR A 192 -8.31 23.23 -23.76
CA TYR A 192 -8.26 24.39 -22.89
C TYR A 192 -6.84 24.96 -22.96
N THR A 193 -6.72 26.14 -23.53
CA THR A 193 -5.49 26.91 -23.63
C THR A 193 -5.69 28.22 -22.89
N ALA A 194 -4.82 28.53 -21.94
CA ALA A 194 -4.73 29.83 -21.32
C ALA A 194 -3.26 30.18 -21.14
N ASP A 195 -2.93 31.46 -21.12
CA ASP A 195 -1.56 31.91 -20.87
C ASP A 195 -1.26 32.01 -19.36
N VAL A 196 -2.32 32.04 -18.54
CA VAL A 196 -2.23 32.23 -17.09
C VAL A 196 -3.06 31.16 -16.38
N TRP A 197 -2.48 30.57 -15.34
CA TRP A 197 -3.19 29.69 -14.40
C TRP A 197 -3.99 30.53 -13.41
N LEU A 198 -5.31 30.35 -13.41
CA LEU A 198 -6.26 31.08 -12.56
C LEU A 198 -7.13 30.07 -11.81
N PRO A 199 -6.66 29.55 -10.67
CA PRO A 199 -7.43 28.62 -9.85
C PRO A 199 -8.81 29.17 -9.52
N HIS A 200 -9.81 28.29 -9.52
CA HIS A 200 -11.17 28.68 -9.18
C HIS A 200 -11.18 29.29 -7.76
N PRO A 201 -11.78 30.50 -7.56
CA PRO A 201 -11.57 31.28 -6.34
C PRO A 201 -12.35 30.78 -5.12
N THR A 202 -13.51 30.12 -5.31
CA THR A 202 -14.41 29.76 -4.20
C THR A 202 -14.77 28.27 -4.09
N LYS A 203 -14.67 27.52 -5.18
CA LYS A 203 -14.94 26.07 -5.24
C LYS A 203 -13.63 25.34 -5.46
N LEU A 204 -13.45 24.23 -4.74
CA LEU A 204 -12.35 23.31 -5.00
C LEU A 204 -12.55 22.66 -6.37
N LYS A 205 -11.57 22.85 -7.25
CA LYS A 205 -11.45 22.18 -8.54
C LYS A 205 -10.23 21.28 -8.58
N VAL A 206 -10.45 20.01 -8.91
CA VAL A 206 -9.41 18.99 -8.97
C VAL A 206 -9.28 18.48 -10.40
N TYR A 207 -8.08 18.60 -10.97
CA TYR A 207 -7.75 18.03 -12.27
C TYR A 207 -7.03 16.70 -12.09
N VAL A 208 -7.37 15.71 -12.90
CA VAL A 208 -6.70 14.39 -12.92
C VAL A 208 -5.84 14.30 -14.16
N TYR A 209 -4.55 14.00 -14.00
CA TYR A 209 -3.66 13.79 -15.14
C TYR A 209 -4.05 12.55 -15.95
N ASP A 210 -3.96 12.69 -17.26
CA ASP A 210 -4.04 11.58 -18.19
C ASP A 210 -2.66 10.94 -18.35
N ILE A 211 -2.41 9.88 -17.56
CA ILE A 211 -1.12 9.17 -17.51
C ILE A 211 -1.30 7.81 -18.19
N PRO A 212 -0.46 7.48 -19.20
CA PRO A 212 -0.53 6.18 -19.87
C PRO A 212 -0.34 5.00 -18.92
N GLU A 213 -1.00 3.88 -19.20
CA GLU A 213 -0.95 2.68 -18.35
C GLU A 213 0.47 2.14 -18.15
N HIS A 214 1.33 2.17 -19.17
CA HIS A 214 2.72 1.71 -19.07
C HIS A 214 3.61 2.62 -18.20
N ILE A 215 3.13 3.82 -17.84
CA ILE A 215 3.81 4.74 -16.92
C ILE A 215 3.21 4.63 -15.52
N ALA A 216 1.88 4.61 -15.41
CA ALA A 216 1.19 4.56 -14.11
C ALA A 216 1.10 3.16 -13.51
N PHE A 217 1.29 2.10 -14.31
CA PHE A 217 1.15 0.70 -13.92
C PHE A 217 -0.25 0.36 -13.37
N LYS A 218 -1.32 0.77 -14.07
CA LYS A 218 -2.72 0.51 -13.68
C LYS A 218 -3.17 -0.96 -13.88
N LYS A 219 -2.25 -1.94 -13.81
CA LYS A 219 -2.57 -3.37 -13.88
C LYS A 219 -1.54 -4.24 -13.19
N PRO A 220 -1.93 -5.42 -12.67
CA PRO A 220 -0.96 -6.41 -12.21
C PRO A 220 -0.20 -6.98 -13.43
N TRP A 221 1.13 -6.94 -13.37
CA TRP A 221 2.03 -7.48 -14.40
C TRP A 221 2.61 -8.85 -14.05
N HIS A 222 2.24 -9.40 -12.91
CA HIS A 222 2.45 -10.80 -12.57
C HIS A 222 1.14 -11.60 -12.71
N ASP A 223 1.26 -12.90 -12.79
CA ASP A 223 0.15 -13.83 -12.94
C ASP A 223 -0.39 -14.41 -11.63
N LEU A 224 0.34 -14.21 -10.54
CA LEU A 224 -0.26 -14.31 -9.23
C LEU A 224 -1.38 -13.27 -9.16
N PRO A 225 -2.51 -13.58 -8.49
CA PRO A 225 -3.31 -12.50 -7.95
C PRO A 225 -2.29 -11.62 -7.26
N ALA A 226 -2.15 -10.35 -7.67
CA ALA A 226 -1.33 -9.49 -6.84
C ALA A 226 -1.83 -9.67 -5.44
N LEU A 227 -0.92 -9.50 -4.51
CA LEU A 227 -1.24 -9.17 -3.16
C LEU A 227 -2.18 -7.92 -3.04
N LEU A 228 -2.92 -7.51 -4.08
CA LEU A 228 -4.19 -6.78 -4.13
C LEU A 228 -5.22 -7.45 -3.21
N ASP A 229 -4.86 -7.56 -1.95
CA ASP A 229 -5.84 -7.57 -0.89
C ASP A 229 -6.72 -6.34 -1.10
N THR A 230 -8.02 -6.57 -1.05
CA THR A 230 -9.00 -5.53 -1.32
C THR A 230 -8.81 -4.34 -0.40
N MET A 231 -8.15 -4.52 0.76
CA MET A 231 -7.83 -3.43 1.67
C MET A 231 -7.05 -2.26 1.05
N TYR A 232 -6.27 -2.49 0.00
CA TYR A 232 -5.45 -1.46 -0.64
C TYR A 232 -6.16 -0.69 -1.77
N LEU A 233 -7.41 -1.04 -2.08
CA LEU A 233 -8.17 -0.48 -3.21
C LEU A 233 -8.76 0.92 -2.97
N ALA A 234 -8.39 1.60 -1.88
CA ALA A 234 -8.88 2.96 -1.61
C ALA A 234 -8.51 3.96 -2.73
N GLU A 235 -7.36 3.81 -3.38
CA GLU A 235 -7.00 4.63 -4.56
C GLU A 235 -8.00 4.41 -5.70
N VAL A 236 -8.37 3.15 -5.98
CA VAL A 236 -9.34 2.81 -7.02
C VAL A 236 -10.71 3.41 -6.68
N ALA A 237 -11.17 3.25 -5.43
CA ALA A 237 -12.44 3.78 -4.95
C ALA A 237 -12.50 5.32 -4.96
N PHE A 238 -11.40 5.98 -4.57
CA PHE A 238 -11.27 7.44 -4.64
C PHE A 238 -11.33 7.94 -6.08
N MET A 239 -10.60 7.30 -6.99
CA MET A 239 -10.57 7.68 -8.40
C MET A 239 -11.95 7.49 -9.05
N ASP A 240 -12.62 6.36 -8.83
CA ASP A 240 -13.96 6.13 -9.39
C ASP A 240 -14.96 7.24 -9.00
N GLN A 241 -14.98 7.61 -7.72
CA GLN A 241 -15.85 8.66 -7.20
C GLN A 241 -15.45 10.06 -7.68
N LEU A 242 -14.16 10.40 -7.64
CA LEU A 242 -13.67 11.70 -8.13
C LEU A 242 -13.98 11.90 -9.61
N LEU A 243 -13.85 10.84 -10.40
CA LEU A 243 -14.13 10.86 -11.82
C LEU A 243 -15.64 11.02 -12.12
N GLY A 244 -16.52 10.60 -11.21
CA GLY A 244 -17.98 10.85 -11.29
C GLY A 244 -18.43 12.21 -10.76
N ASP A 245 -17.63 12.88 -9.94
CA ASP A 245 -17.99 14.13 -9.24
C ASP A 245 -17.69 15.38 -10.07
N TRP A 246 -18.63 15.79 -10.92
CA TRP A 246 -18.53 17.03 -11.73
C TRP A 246 -18.55 18.33 -10.90
N GLY A 247 -18.92 18.26 -9.61
CA GLY A 247 -18.88 19.41 -8.71
C GLY A 247 -17.44 19.78 -8.34
N VAL A 248 -16.63 18.77 -8.04
CA VAL A 248 -15.23 18.90 -7.60
C VAL A 248 -14.25 18.69 -8.74
N ARG A 249 -14.45 17.70 -9.60
CA ARG A 249 -13.58 17.45 -10.76
C ARG A 249 -13.71 18.59 -11.77
N THR A 250 -12.60 18.91 -12.43
CA THR A 250 -12.59 19.73 -13.64
C THR A 250 -11.80 19.04 -14.75
N GLU A 251 -12.25 19.26 -15.98
CA GLU A 251 -11.53 18.87 -17.19
C GLU A 251 -10.66 20.01 -17.75
N ASN A 252 -10.84 21.22 -17.22
CA ASN A 252 -10.05 22.39 -17.51
C ASN A 252 -8.92 22.52 -16.48
N PRO A 253 -7.65 22.19 -16.83
CA PRO A 253 -6.56 22.27 -15.86
C PRO A 253 -6.22 23.71 -15.44
N TRP A 254 -6.64 24.73 -16.20
CA TRP A 254 -6.31 26.13 -15.92
C TRP A 254 -7.11 26.74 -14.76
N GLU A 255 -8.24 26.14 -14.40
CA GLU A 255 -9.05 26.53 -13.23
C GLU A 255 -8.82 25.61 -12.02
N ALA A 256 -7.99 24.57 -12.16
CA ALA A 256 -7.78 23.59 -11.12
C ALA A 256 -6.95 24.16 -9.96
N ASN A 257 -7.40 23.89 -8.73
CA ASN A 257 -6.64 24.20 -7.52
C ASN A 257 -5.64 23.07 -7.18
N LEU A 258 -6.07 21.81 -7.34
CA LEU A 258 -5.28 20.61 -7.06
C LEU A 258 -5.15 19.72 -8.30
N PHE A 259 -4.03 19.00 -8.39
CA PHE A 259 -3.72 18.11 -9.51
C PHE A 259 -3.45 16.69 -9.00
N VAL A 260 -4.33 15.75 -9.29
CA VAL A 260 -4.16 14.34 -8.90
C VAL A 260 -3.27 13.63 -9.91
N VAL A 261 -2.21 13.00 -9.40
CA VAL A 261 -1.29 12.13 -10.12
C VAL A 261 -1.63 10.69 -9.76
N SER A 262 -2.27 9.97 -10.67
CA SER A 262 -2.61 8.56 -10.48
C SER A 262 -1.33 7.72 -10.46
N THR A 263 -1.04 7.08 -9.32
CA THR A 263 0.23 6.39 -9.11
C THR A 263 0.06 4.89 -8.96
N TYR A 264 -1.09 4.37 -8.54
CA TYR A 264 -1.41 2.94 -8.58
C TYR A 264 -0.31 2.07 -7.93
N THR A 265 0.29 2.55 -6.82
CA THR A 265 1.51 1.98 -6.24
C THR A 265 1.34 0.50 -5.91
N ILE A 266 0.16 0.09 -5.46
CA ILE A 266 -0.17 -1.30 -5.14
C ILE A 266 0.06 -2.26 -6.32
N TYR A 267 -0.17 -1.82 -7.55
CA TYR A 267 0.05 -2.64 -8.74
C TYR A 267 1.53 -2.69 -9.16
N TYR A 268 2.34 -1.71 -8.74
CA TYR A 268 3.77 -1.64 -9.04
C TYR A 268 4.61 -2.33 -7.95
N THR A 269 4.43 -1.95 -6.69
CA THR A 269 5.26 -2.40 -5.55
C THR A 269 4.63 -3.51 -4.72
N GLY A 270 3.35 -3.82 -4.91
CA GLY A 270 2.60 -4.68 -3.98
C GLY A 270 2.47 -4.05 -2.58
N ASN A 271 2.25 -4.89 -1.57
CA ASN A 271 1.88 -4.45 -0.22
C ASN A 271 3.01 -3.75 0.52
N ILE A 272 4.19 -4.37 0.62
CA ILE A 272 5.29 -3.89 1.48
C ILE A 272 6.42 -3.22 0.69
N GLY A 273 6.25 -3.04 -0.63
CA GLY A 273 7.29 -2.47 -1.47
C GLY A 273 7.38 -0.94 -1.39
N PHE A 274 8.44 -0.41 -1.99
CA PHE A 274 8.90 0.97 -1.83
C PHE A 274 8.59 1.82 -3.07
N PRO A 275 7.59 2.73 -3.03
CA PRO A 275 7.09 3.41 -4.21
C PRO A 275 7.96 4.57 -4.70
N ALA A 276 9.03 4.96 -4.01
CA ALA A 276 9.74 6.20 -4.35
C ALA A 276 10.31 6.24 -5.78
N LYS A 277 10.80 5.11 -6.31
CA LYS A 277 11.26 5.00 -7.70
C LYS A 277 10.10 5.12 -8.71
N HIS A 278 8.95 4.57 -8.36
CA HIS A 278 7.74 4.69 -9.17
C HIS A 278 7.25 6.14 -9.20
N PHE A 279 7.21 6.80 -8.04
CA PHE A 279 6.89 8.23 -7.96
C PHE A 279 7.85 9.08 -8.77
N SER A 280 9.17 8.82 -8.68
CA SER A 280 10.16 9.50 -9.51
C SER A 280 9.84 9.39 -11.01
N THR A 281 9.51 8.18 -11.47
CA THR A 281 9.16 7.92 -12.88
C THR A 281 7.90 8.68 -13.29
N VAL A 282 6.82 8.56 -12.52
CA VAL A 282 5.52 9.18 -12.82
C VAL A 282 5.60 10.71 -12.71
N PHE A 283 6.26 11.25 -11.69
CA PHE A 283 6.42 12.69 -11.50
C PHE A 283 7.28 13.30 -12.60
N ASN A 284 8.35 12.62 -13.03
CA ASN A 284 9.16 13.08 -14.15
C ASN A 284 8.35 13.09 -15.45
N TYR A 285 7.50 12.09 -15.71
CA TYR A 285 6.57 12.10 -16.83
C TYR A 285 5.62 13.30 -16.77
N VAL A 286 4.99 13.55 -15.62
CA VAL A 286 4.06 14.67 -15.44
C VAL A 286 4.76 16.02 -15.66
N ARG A 287 5.93 16.21 -15.04
CA ARG A 287 6.70 17.47 -15.11
C ARG A 287 7.19 17.80 -16.51
N THR A 288 7.57 16.79 -17.28
CA THR A 288 8.09 16.97 -18.65
C THR A 288 6.96 17.16 -19.67
N ARG A 289 5.77 16.61 -19.42
CA ARG A 289 4.66 16.60 -20.39
C ARG A 289 3.61 17.67 -20.16
N PHE A 290 3.48 18.17 -18.94
CA PHE A 290 2.44 19.15 -18.55
C PHE A 290 3.05 20.36 -17.85
N PRO A 291 2.52 21.59 -18.09
CA PRO A 291 3.11 22.82 -17.57
C PRO A 291 2.83 23.07 -16.08
N PHE A 292 1.84 22.38 -15.48
CA PHE A 292 1.31 22.74 -14.16
C PHE A 292 2.20 22.32 -12.98
N TRP A 293 3.12 21.36 -13.16
CA TRP A 293 4.00 20.91 -12.08
C TRP A 293 4.90 22.04 -11.56
N ASN A 294 5.55 22.75 -12.49
CA ASN A 294 6.54 23.77 -12.14
C ASN A 294 5.91 25.03 -11.54
N MET A 295 4.59 25.24 -11.67
CA MET A 295 3.89 26.41 -11.13
C MET A 295 3.94 26.48 -9.60
N THR A 296 3.98 25.32 -8.93
CA THR A 296 4.05 25.23 -7.47
C THR A 296 5.18 24.32 -6.99
N ALA A 297 6.09 23.94 -7.90
CA ALA A 297 7.06 22.87 -7.69
C ALA A 297 6.43 21.56 -7.18
N GLY A 298 5.22 21.24 -7.63
CA GLY A 298 4.48 20.05 -7.22
C GLY A 298 3.72 20.16 -5.89
N ARG A 299 3.68 21.32 -5.22
CA ARG A 299 3.06 21.45 -3.88
C ARG A 299 1.53 21.32 -3.89
N ASN A 300 0.88 21.61 -5.02
CA ASN A 300 -0.56 21.40 -5.19
C ASN A 300 -0.90 20.10 -5.93
N HIS A 301 0.08 19.20 -6.07
CA HIS A 301 -0.11 17.88 -6.64
C HIS A 301 -0.46 16.89 -5.55
N VAL A 302 -1.33 15.94 -5.86
CA VAL A 302 -1.75 14.88 -4.95
C VAL A 302 -1.22 13.55 -5.49
N ALA A 303 -0.43 12.85 -4.68
CA ALA A 303 0.07 11.51 -4.97
C ALA A 303 -0.50 10.51 -3.97
N ILE A 304 -0.74 9.27 -4.40
CA ILE A 304 -1.48 8.28 -3.61
C ILE A 304 -0.59 7.06 -3.37
N ALA A 305 -0.42 6.67 -2.09
CA ALA A 305 0.30 5.46 -1.70
C ALA A 305 -0.53 4.69 -0.66
N THR A 306 -1.31 3.72 -1.13
CA THR A 306 -2.18 2.92 -0.26
C THR A 306 -1.50 1.68 0.31
N ASN A 307 -0.33 1.29 -0.21
CA ASN A 307 0.46 0.15 0.25
C ASN A 307 0.95 0.32 1.70
N ASP A 308 1.36 -0.78 2.33
CA ASP A 308 2.03 -0.77 3.63
C ASP A 308 3.28 0.10 3.58
N ARG A 309 3.59 0.77 4.69
CA ARG A 309 4.63 1.81 4.80
C ARG A 309 4.38 3.04 3.90
N GLY A 310 3.43 3.03 2.97
CA GLY A 310 3.03 4.15 2.14
C GLY A 310 4.24 4.89 1.54
N CYS A 311 4.53 6.07 2.10
CA CYS A 311 5.53 7.02 1.62
C CYS A 311 6.83 7.07 2.45
N CYS A 312 7.07 6.12 3.35
CA CYS A 312 8.22 6.14 4.27
C CYS A 312 9.58 6.29 3.55
N ASP A 313 9.77 5.58 2.44
CA ASP A 313 11.02 5.55 1.67
C ASP A 313 11.29 6.82 0.86
N LEU A 314 10.28 7.67 0.63
CA LEU A 314 10.46 8.92 -0.12
C LEU A 314 11.49 9.83 0.53
N TYR A 315 11.64 9.76 1.85
CA TYR A 315 12.59 10.60 2.59
C TYR A 315 14.03 10.16 2.39
N LYS A 316 14.26 8.89 2.04
CA LYS A 316 15.59 8.38 1.69
C LYS A 316 16.07 8.98 0.37
N LEU A 317 15.17 9.13 -0.60
CA LEU A 317 15.46 9.74 -1.90
C LEU A 317 15.36 11.27 -1.89
N ALA A 318 14.76 11.88 -0.86
CA ALA A 318 14.56 13.33 -0.78
C ALA A 318 15.84 14.16 -0.90
N ARG A 319 16.99 13.63 -0.47
CA ARG A 319 18.29 14.34 -0.62
C ARG A 319 18.72 14.44 -2.08
N GLN A 320 18.40 13.44 -2.89
CA GLN A 320 18.78 13.39 -4.31
C GLN A 320 17.66 13.93 -5.21
N GLN A 321 16.41 13.84 -4.75
CA GLN A 321 15.19 14.22 -5.47
C GLN A 321 14.20 14.92 -4.51
N PRO A 322 14.48 16.18 -4.13
CA PRO A 322 13.65 16.93 -3.18
C PRO A 322 12.21 17.15 -3.67
N GLU A 323 11.98 17.10 -4.98
CA GLU A 323 10.66 17.18 -5.62
C GLU A 323 9.70 16.06 -5.19
N LEU A 324 10.21 14.89 -4.81
CA LEU A 324 9.41 13.78 -4.27
C LEU A 324 8.65 14.17 -2.99
N GLN A 325 9.18 15.14 -2.25
CA GLN A 325 8.61 15.61 -0.98
C GLN A 325 7.57 16.72 -1.17
N GLN A 326 7.40 17.28 -2.35
CA GLN A 326 6.52 18.44 -2.54
C GLN A 326 5.02 18.12 -2.64
N PRO A 327 4.57 17.03 -3.29
CA PRO A 327 3.15 16.71 -3.39
C PRO A 327 2.48 16.48 -2.02
N ILE A 328 1.17 16.68 -1.95
CA ILE A 328 0.30 16.17 -0.89
C ILE A 328 0.21 14.64 -1.05
N LYS A 329 0.44 13.88 0.02
CA LYS A 329 0.31 12.42 -0.02
C LYS A 329 -1.01 11.97 0.57
N LEU A 330 -1.76 11.15 -0.16
CA LEU A 330 -2.84 10.34 0.38
C LEU A 330 -2.28 8.98 0.78
N VAL A 331 -2.33 8.65 2.07
CA VAL A 331 -1.71 7.42 2.60
C VAL A 331 -2.65 6.66 3.53
N HIS A 332 -2.47 5.34 3.62
CA HIS A 332 -3.04 4.55 4.71
C HIS A 332 -2.14 4.59 5.96
N PHE A 333 -0.82 4.53 5.78
CA PHE A 333 0.14 4.50 6.89
C PHE A 333 0.73 5.88 7.16
N ALA A 334 0.14 6.60 8.12
CA ALA A 334 0.51 7.97 8.45
C ALA A 334 1.41 8.07 9.70
N GLN A 335 2.57 7.39 9.66
CA GLN A 335 3.58 7.51 10.72
C GLN A 335 4.33 8.85 10.57
N ALA A 336 4.18 9.72 11.56
CA ALA A 336 5.02 10.89 11.68
C ALA A 336 6.18 10.53 12.63
N GLY A 337 7.38 10.37 12.09
CA GLY A 337 8.58 10.20 12.91
C GLY A 337 8.69 11.33 13.93
N ARG A 338 9.39 11.09 15.06
CA ARG A 338 9.76 12.17 15.98
C ARG A 338 10.75 13.10 15.28
N PHE A 339 10.25 14.11 14.58
CA PHE A 339 11.03 15.32 14.38
C PHE A 339 11.14 15.98 15.76
N GLY A 340 12.29 15.82 16.41
CA GLY A 340 12.60 16.64 17.57
C GLY A 340 12.39 18.09 17.18
N ARG A 341 11.54 18.81 17.91
CA ARG A 341 11.55 20.28 17.85
C ARG A 341 12.93 20.72 18.32
N GLY A 342 13.81 21.02 17.38
CA GLY A 342 15.16 21.52 17.61
C GLY A 342 15.76 21.80 16.24
N GLY A 343 16.19 23.04 16.03
CA GLY A 343 16.66 23.53 14.74
C GLY A 343 17.90 22.80 14.22
N ALA A 344 18.35 23.26 13.06
CA ALA A 344 19.68 23.00 12.54
C ALA A 344 20.73 23.03 13.67
N SER A 345 21.66 22.08 13.63
CA SER A 345 22.77 21.88 14.57
C SER A 345 22.39 21.74 16.05
N GLY A 346 22.15 20.51 16.50
CA GLY A 346 22.02 20.20 17.92
C GLY A 346 21.61 18.75 18.10
N SER A 347 22.57 17.91 18.46
CA SER A 347 22.40 16.47 18.68
C SER A 347 21.26 16.16 19.67
N ASP A 348 20.35 15.27 19.26
CA ASP A 348 19.17 14.80 20.01
C ASP A 348 19.61 14.26 21.40
N PRO A 349 19.09 14.79 22.53
CA PRO A 349 19.46 14.34 23.87
C PRO A 349 19.22 12.84 24.11
N ALA A 350 18.28 12.21 23.41
CA ALA A 350 18.02 10.77 23.48
C ALA A 350 18.97 9.96 22.58
N TYR A 351 19.39 10.50 21.43
CA TYR A 351 20.47 9.94 20.62
C TYR A 351 21.79 10.03 21.39
N GLU A 352 22.10 11.20 21.95
CA GLU A 352 23.25 11.43 22.82
C GLU A 352 23.17 10.61 24.10
N ALA A 353 21.98 10.39 24.69
CA ALA A 353 21.84 9.47 25.82
C ALA A 353 22.08 8.01 25.40
N ALA A 354 21.64 7.61 24.21
CA ALA A 354 21.92 6.29 23.67
C ALA A 354 23.42 6.11 23.35
N VAL A 355 24.07 7.13 22.76
CA VAL A 355 25.51 7.16 22.47
C VAL A 355 26.33 7.20 23.76
N ARG A 356 25.95 8.03 24.74
CA ARG A 356 26.57 8.08 26.07
C ARG A 356 26.41 6.77 26.83
N GLU A 357 25.25 6.14 26.76
CA GLU A 357 25.04 4.81 27.33
C GLU A 357 25.90 3.78 26.60
N PHE A 358 26.02 3.87 25.27
CA PHE A 358 26.89 3.01 24.46
C PHE A 358 28.38 3.20 24.81
N GLN A 359 28.83 4.43 25.06
CA GLN A 359 30.19 4.79 25.47
C GLN A 359 30.46 4.40 26.93
N ARG A 360 29.48 4.56 27.83
CA ARG A 360 29.57 4.15 29.24
C ARG A 360 29.67 2.63 29.39
N LEU A 361 29.05 1.87 28.49
CA LEU A 361 29.13 0.41 28.41
C LEU A 361 30.46 -0.10 27.80
N ARG A 362 31.34 0.80 27.31
CA ARG A 362 32.71 0.50 26.85
C ARG A 362 33.72 1.56 27.33
N PRO A 363 34.23 1.47 28.58
CA PRO A 363 35.34 2.34 28.98
C PRO A 363 36.62 1.89 28.26
N GLY A 364 37.08 2.67 27.27
CA GLY A 364 38.36 2.44 26.57
C GLY A 364 38.40 2.69 25.07
N ALA A 365 37.27 2.99 24.40
CA ALA A 365 37.26 3.26 22.96
C ALA A 365 37.55 4.72 22.59
N HIS A 366 38.42 5.40 23.33
CA HIS A 366 39.04 6.64 22.86
C HIS A 366 40.23 6.24 21.95
N SER A 367 40.11 6.45 20.63
CA SER A 367 41.23 6.78 19.72
C SER A 367 41.00 6.55 18.21
N VAL A 368 39.77 6.46 17.66
CA VAL A 368 39.64 6.32 16.19
C VAL A 368 38.41 7.02 15.59
N LEU A 369 38.11 8.27 15.98
CA LEU A 369 37.10 9.08 15.26
C LEU A 369 37.49 10.57 15.15
N GLU A 370 38.78 10.87 15.22
CA GLU A 370 39.31 12.13 14.69
C GLU A 370 40.32 11.72 13.61
N ASP A 371 40.14 12.31 12.43
CA ASP A 371 40.94 12.15 11.20
C ASP A 371 40.74 10.85 10.40
N ASP A 372 39.84 10.89 9.40
CA ASP A 372 40.28 10.71 8.01
C ASP A 372 39.12 10.88 7.00
N GLU A 373 39.38 11.76 6.03
CA GLU A 373 38.68 11.82 4.75
C GLU A 373 39.14 10.63 3.87
N GLY A 374 38.24 9.68 3.59
CA GLY A 374 38.41 8.72 2.49
C GLY A 374 38.72 7.25 2.87
N ALA A 375 38.49 6.36 1.89
CA ALA A 375 38.66 4.90 1.87
C ALA A 375 37.55 4.08 2.56
N GLU A 376 36.68 3.38 1.83
CA GLU A 376 36.91 2.09 1.15
C GLU A 376 37.48 0.97 2.04
N GLY A 377 36.64 -0.04 2.29
CA GLY A 377 37.08 -1.42 2.49
C GLY A 377 37.56 -1.84 3.87
N ALA A 378 36.68 -2.43 4.67
CA ALA A 378 37.03 -3.58 5.53
C ALA A 378 35.76 -4.21 6.14
N VAL A 379 35.21 -5.20 5.44
CA VAL A 379 34.51 -6.31 6.08
C VAL A 379 35.53 -7.43 6.26
N ALA A 380 35.83 -7.78 7.50
CA ALA A 380 36.28 -9.10 7.91
C ALA A 380 35.88 -9.22 9.39
N GLY A 381 34.97 -10.13 9.76
CA GLY A 381 35.28 -11.54 9.81
C GLY A 381 35.64 -11.86 11.26
N GLY A 382 34.65 -12.31 12.03
CA GLY A 382 34.82 -12.64 13.44
C GLY A 382 33.48 -12.87 14.10
N GLY A 383 33.05 -14.14 14.11
CA GLY A 383 32.06 -14.59 15.06
C GLY A 383 32.60 -14.35 16.46
N ALA A 384 32.10 -13.31 17.11
CA ALA A 384 32.20 -13.14 18.54
C ALA A 384 30.78 -12.80 18.99
N ASP A 385 30.23 -13.73 19.76
CA ASP A 385 29.05 -13.61 20.60
C ASP A 385 29.03 -12.23 21.28
N LEU A 386 28.40 -11.25 20.63
CA LEU A 386 28.13 -9.96 21.22
C LEU A 386 26.95 -10.19 22.16
N GLY A 387 27.25 -10.53 23.41
CA GLY A 387 26.32 -10.68 24.53
C GLY A 387 25.54 -9.39 24.83
N ILE A 388 24.73 -8.95 23.88
CA ILE A 388 23.78 -7.84 23.96
C ILE A 388 22.42 -8.44 24.33
N ASP A 389 22.39 -9.17 25.44
CA ASP A 389 21.17 -9.81 25.96
C ASP A 389 20.53 -8.97 27.08
N ARG A 390 20.58 -7.64 26.95
CA ARG A 390 19.75 -6.76 27.80
C ARG A 390 18.39 -6.59 27.16
N VAL A 391 17.60 -7.64 27.31
CA VAL A 391 16.18 -7.67 27.00
C VAL A 391 15.46 -6.64 27.89
N ARG A 392 14.83 -5.60 27.30
CA ARG A 392 14.12 -4.56 28.07
C ARG A 392 12.93 -5.13 28.88
N PHE A 393 12.42 -6.29 28.46
CA PHE A 393 11.43 -7.11 29.16
C PHE A 393 11.66 -8.59 28.82
N ARG A 394 11.66 -9.49 29.81
CA ARG A 394 11.89 -10.93 29.61
C ARG A 394 10.91 -11.49 28.56
N GLY A 395 11.44 -12.13 27.51
CA GLY A 395 10.62 -12.72 26.43
C GLY A 395 10.27 -11.78 25.26
N ILE A 396 10.73 -10.53 25.25
CA ILE A 396 10.55 -9.60 24.12
C ILE A 396 11.85 -9.48 23.30
N PRO A 397 11.85 -9.59 21.97
CA PRO A 397 13.06 -9.40 21.17
C PRO A 397 13.74 -8.04 21.41
N ALA A 398 15.08 -8.00 21.36
CA ALA A 398 15.81 -6.74 21.44
C ALA A 398 15.52 -5.84 20.23
N TYR A 399 15.55 -4.52 20.42
CA TYR A 399 15.47 -3.59 19.31
C TYR A 399 16.78 -3.61 18.52
N SER A 400 16.72 -3.95 17.24
CA SER A 400 17.83 -3.69 16.33
C SER A 400 17.95 -2.19 16.04
N LEU A 401 19.14 -1.75 15.63
CA LEU A 401 19.35 -0.36 15.17
C LEU A 401 18.39 0.00 14.02
N ASP A 402 18.12 -0.95 13.14
CA ASP A 402 17.18 -0.77 12.03
C ASP A 402 15.73 -0.68 12.52
N SER A 403 15.35 -1.41 13.57
CA SER A 403 14.03 -1.25 14.20
C SER A 403 13.84 0.17 14.74
N LEU A 404 14.87 0.73 15.37
CA LEU A 404 14.83 2.12 15.89
C LEU A 404 14.77 3.15 14.76
N ARG A 405 15.48 2.92 13.65
CA ARG A 405 15.43 3.79 12.47
C ARG A 405 14.05 3.77 11.82
N MET A 406 13.46 2.59 11.67
CA MET A 406 12.14 2.42 11.05
C MET A 406 11.00 3.03 11.89
N GLU A 407 11.09 2.99 13.22
CA GLU A 407 10.16 3.68 14.13
C GLU A 407 10.24 5.22 13.99
N ARG A 408 11.40 5.74 13.59
CA ARG A 408 11.63 7.19 13.39
C ARG A 408 11.48 7.64 11.94
N GLU A 409 11.24 6.72 11.00
CA GLU A 409 11.11 7.06 9.58
C GLU A 409 9.92 8.01 9.42
N PRO A 410 10.13 9.24 8.91
CA PRO A 410 9.04 10.13 8.59
C PRO A 410 8.32 9.54 7.39
N CYS A 411 7.04 9.24 7.51
CA CYS A 411 6.24 8.72 6.41
C CYS A 411 5.10 9.67 6.03
N PHE A 412 4.85 10.67 6.90
CA PHE A 412 3.68 11.52 6.87
C PHE A 412 3.96 12.87 7.53
N ARG A 413 3.50 13.95 6.89
CA ARG A 413 3.49 15.31 7.44
C ARG A 413 2.05 15.74 7.71
N PRO A 414 1.60 15.82 8.97
CA PRO A 414 0.20 16.09 9.31
C PRO A 414 -0.37 17.37 8.69
N GLU A 415 0.46 18.40 8.53
CA GLU A 415 0.11 19.69 7.96
C GLU A 415 -0.08 19.68 6.43
N GLN A 416 0.51 18.70 5.75
CA GLN A 416 0.59 18.60 4.29
C GLN A 416 -0.16 17.39 3.73
N ASP A 417 -0.05 16.23 4.38
CA ASP A 417 -0.51 14.94 3.89
C ASP A 417 -1.87 14.56 4.53
N VAL A 418 -2.56 13.59 3.94
CA VAL A 418 -3.87 13.11 4.39
C VAL A 418 -3.84 11.61 4.63
N ALA A 419 -4.25 11.20 5.84
CA ALA A 419 -4.46 9.80 6.18
C ALA A 419 -5.90 9.42 5.80
N ILE A 420 -6.07 8.38 4.97
CA ILE A 420 -7.39 7.89 4.52
C ILE A 420 -7.61 6.44 5.01
N PRO A 421 -8.86 5.97 5.15
CA PRO A 421 -9.14 4.61 5.59
C PRO A 421 -8.89 3.62 4.46
N ASN A 422 -8.50 2.39 4.82
CA ASN A 422 -8.43 1.28 3.87
C ASN A 422 -9.82 0.99 3.27
N TYR A 423 -9.82 0.22 2.18
CA TYR A 423 -11.06 -0.25 1.57
C TYR A 423 -11.56 -1.53 2.25
N LEU A 424 -12.87 -1.68 2.45
CA LEU A 424 -13.47 -2.98 2.73
C LEU A 424 -14.45 -3.30 1.61
N GLU A 425 -14.36 -4.51 1.09
CA GLU A 425 -15.24 -5.01 0.04
C GLU A 425 -16.71 -5.06 0.49
N ARG A 426 -17.62 -5.13 -0.48
CA ARG A 426 -19.07 -5.06 -0.24
C ARG A 426 -19.58 -6.15 0.70
N SER A 427 -18.91 -7.31 0.77
CA SER A 427 -19.24 -8.39 1.71
C SER A 427 -19.24 -7.91 3.17
N TRP A 428 -18.49 -6.86 3.50
CA TRP A 428 -18.44 -6.30 4.86
C TRP A 428 -19.65 -5.45 5.24
N LEU A 429 -20.47 -5.01 4.27
CA LEU A 429 -21.64 -4.16 4.54
C LEU A 429 -22.70 -4.87 5.39
N GLN A 430 -22.75 -6.21 5.34
CA GLN A 430 -23.63 -6.99 6.20
C GLN A 430 -23.33 -6.81 7.69
N HIS A 431 -22.06 -6.56 8.05
CA HIS A 431 -21.65 -6.35 9.44
C HIS A 431 -22.09 -4.99 9.96
N ILE A 432 -22.12 -3.95 9.10
CA ILE A 432 -22.70 -2.64 9.44
C ILE A 432 -24.18 -2.84 9.79
N LYS A 433 -24.93 -3.57 8.96
CA LYS A 433 -26.33 -3.88 9.23
C LYS A 433 -26.52 -4.71 10.50
N ALA A 434 -25.55 -5.55 10.85
CA ALA A 434 -25.57 -6.32 12.09
C ALA A 434 -25.28 -5.45 13.32
N ALA A 435 -24.37 -4.48 13.21
CA ALA A 435 -23.89 -3.66 14.32
C ALA A 435 -24.71 -2.40 14.60
N TYR A 436 -25.41 -1.85 13.59
CA TYR A 436 -26.10 -0.57 13.70
C TYR A 436 -27.53 -0.63 13.17
N GLU A 437 -28.37 0.27 13.65
CA GLU A 437 -29.75 0.46 13.19
C GLU A 437 -30.12 1.92 13.11
N TRP A 438 -31.04 2.25 12.20
CA TRP A 438 -31.65 3.57 12.15
C TRP A 438 -32.82 3.63 13.13
N VAL A 439 -32.84 4.68 13.96
CA VAL A 439 -33.92 4.95 14.91
C VAL A 439 -34.65 6.22 14.46
N ALA A 440 -35.93 6.07 14.14
CA ALA A 440 -36.80 7.20 13.83
C ALA A 440 -36.97 8.13 15.04
N PRO A 441 -37.21 9.43 14.84
CA PRO A 441 -37.55 10.32 15.93
C PRO A 441 -38.84 9.84 16.62
N PRO A 442 -39.01 10.05 17.94
CA PRO A 442 -40.26 9.76 18.63
C PRO A 442 -41.46 10.44 17.94
N GLU A 443 -42.63 9.79 17.95
CA GLU A 443 -43.85 10.38 17.39
C GLU A 443 -44.13 11.76 18.02
N GLY A 444 -44.26 12.79 17.19
CA GLY A 444 -44.48 14.17 17.63
C GLY A 444 -43.21 14.97 17.96
N ALA A 445 -42.01 14.36 17.94
CA ALA A 445 -40.75 15.08 18.09
C ALA A 445 -40.24 15.64 16.76
N ALA A 446 -39.89 16.93 16.73
CA ALA A 446 -39.22 17.53 15.58
C ALA A 446 -37.73 17.17 15.58
N GLY A 447 -37.27 16.43 14.56
CA GLY A 447 -35.85 16.14 14.34
C GLY A 447 -35.63 14.99 13.36
N PRO A 448 -34.44 14.91 12.73
CA PRO A 448 -34.07 13.75 11.93
C PRO A 448 -33.90 12.51 12.83
N GLY A 449 -34.17 11.33 12.28
CA GLY A 449 -33.75 10.08 12.92
C GLY A 449 -32.23 10.02 13.07
N ARG A 450 -31.72 9.03 13.81
CA ARG A 450 -30.29 8.85 14.00
C ARG A 450 -29.88 7.39 13.92
N MET A 451 -28.63 7.16 13.54
CA MET A 451 -28.01 5.84 13.70
C MET A 451 -27.82 5.56 15.19
N ARG A 452 -28.06 4.32 15.58
CA ARG A 452 -27.83 3.79 16.92
C ARG A 452 -27.00 2.52 16.82
N HIS A 453 -26.11 2.33 17.77
CA HIS A 453 -25.43 1.06 17.98
C HIS A 453 -26.42 0.03 18.50
N LYS A 454 -26.52 -1.12 17.82
CA LYS A 454 -27.47 -2.15 18.22
C LYS A 454 -27.09 -2.71 19.59
N PRO A 455 -28.06 -2.88 20.51
CA PRO A 455 -27.81 -3.45 21.83
C PRO A 455 -27.61 -4.97 21.73
N LEU A 456 -26.56 -5.39 21.04
CA LEU A 456 -26.16 -6.78 20.91
C LEU A 456 -25.51 -7.26 22.21
N GLU A 457 -25.75 -8.51 22.58
CA GLU A 457 -25.01 -9.16 23.66
C GLU A 457 -23.54 -9.34 23.24
N ARG A 458 -22.68 -8.48 23.77
CA ARG A 458 -21.22 -8.53 23.55
C ARG A 458 -20.56 -9.28 24.70
N LYS A 459 -20.53 -10.61 24.58
CA LYS A 459 -19.99 -11.57 25.55
C LYS A 459 -18.53 -11.31 25.90
N TYR A 460 -17.71 -10.96 24.92
CA TYR A 460 -16.27 -10.77 25.14
C TYR A 460 -15.98 -9.31 25.49
N LEU A 461 -15.11 -9.11 26.49
CA LEU A 461 -14.56 -7.80 26.79
C LEU A 461 -13.65 -7.36 25.63
N PHE A 462 -12.78 -8.27 25.16
CA PHE A 462 -11.69 -7.92 24.26
C PHE A 462 -11.47 -8.94 23.15
N HIS A 463 -11.21 -8.44 21.94
CA HIS A 463 -10.79 -9.25 20.80
C HIS A 463 -9.53 -8.70 20.11
N PHE A 464 -8.65 -9.62 19.72
CA PHE A 464 -7.56 -9.34 18.81
C PHE A 464 -7.21 -10.58 17.97
N HIS A 465 -7.16 -10.40 16.65
CA HIS A 465 -6.62 -11.39 15.72
C HIS A 465 -5.41 -10.81 14.98
N GLY A 466 -4.25 -11.46 15.10
CA GLY A 466 -3.01 -11.05 14.44
C GLY A 466 -1.82 -11.92 14.78
N PHE A 467 -0.71 -11.64 14.11
CA PHE A 467 0.58 -12.30 14.36
C PHE A 467 1.66 -11.28 14.68
N THR A 468 2.79 -11.77 15.19
CA THR A 468 4.04 -11.04 15.41
C THR A 468 5.11 -11.50 14.44
N LYS A 469 6.10 -10.64 14.21
CA LYS A 469 7.37 -11.04 13.61
C LYS A 469 8.47 -11.11 14.68
N PRO A 470 9.58 -11.83 14.43
CA PRO A 470 10.73 -11.84 15.34
C PRO A 470 11.34 -10.45 15.55
N ASP A 471 11.25 -9.57 14.56
CA ASP A 471 11.75 -8.20 14.66
C ASP A 471 10.77 -7.26 15.38
N MET A 472 11.31 -6.25 16.06
CA MET A 472 10.52 -5.23 16.75
C MET A 472 9.95 -4.17 15.80
N ALA A 473 10.53 -4.03 14.62
CA ALA A 473 10.15 -3.03 13.64
C ALA A 473 8.69 -3.22 13.18
N TYR A 474 8.25 -4.47 13.00
CA TYR A 474 6.93 -4.81 12.46
C TYR A 474 5.78 -4.09 13.14
N SER A 475 5.83 -3.89 14.46
CA SER A 475 4.76 -3.23 15.20
C SER A 475 5.27 -2.26 16.26
N GLY A 476 6.51 -1.78 16.12
CA GLY A 476 7.18 -1.00 17.16
C GLY A 476 7.17 -1.71 18.52
N GLY A 477 7.24 -3.04 18.52
CA GLY A 477 7.15 -3.89 19.71
C GLY A 477 5.76 -4.05 20.34
N VAL A 478 4.71 -3.43 19.81
CA VAL A 478 3.35 -3.48 20.40
C VAL A 478 2.80 -4.90 20.40
N ARG A 479 2.82 -5.58 19.26
CA ARG A 479 2.29 -6.94 19.17
C ARG A 479 3.17 -7.92 19.92
N GLN A 480 4.49 -7.77 19.84
CA GLN A 480 5.44 -8.61 20.58
C GLN A 480 5.19 -8.50 22.08
N GLY A 481 5.06 -7.29 22.62
CA GLY A 481 4.72 -7.05 24.01
C GLY A 481 3.34 -7.59 24.38
N PHE A 482 2.34 -7.35 23.55
CA PHE A 482 0.98 -7.85 23.78
C PHE A 482 0.96 -9.38 23.90
N PHE A 483 1.55 -10.11 22.94
CA PHE A 483 1.57 -11.57 23.01
C PHE A 483 2.41 -12.07 24.19
N ALA A 484 3.57 -11.47 24.46
CA ALA A 484 4.40 -11.87 25.61
C ALA A 484 3.67 -11.71 26.95
N MET A 485 2.80 -10.70 27.08
CA MET A 485 2.02 -10.45 28.30
C MET A 485 0.75 -11.31 28.38
N TYR A 486 0.03 -11.47 27.27
CA TYR A 486 -1.36 -11.91 27.30
C TYR A 486 -1.64 -13.25 26.57
N SER A 487 -0.69 -13.82 25.83
CA SER A 487 -0.93 -15.08 25.10
C SER A 487 -1.18 -16.29 26.01
N ASN A 488 -0.58 -16.27 27.21
CA ASN A 488 -0.66 -17.37 28.18
C ASN A 488 -1.69 -17.10 29.29
N ILE A 489 -2.42 -15.99 29.20
CA ILE A 489 -3.48 -15.65 30.17
C ILE A 489 -4.78 -16.30 29.71
N THR A 490 -5.36 -17.12 30.58
CA THR A 490 -6.68 -17.72 30.38
C THR A 490 -7.75 -16.80 30.95
N ARG A 491 -8.49 -16.12 30.06
CA ARG A 491 -9.67 -15.30 30.38
C ARG A 491 -10.83 -15.71 29.48
N GLU A 492 -12.00 -15.97 30.08
CA GLU A 492 -13.18 -16.42 29.33
C GLU A 492 -13.81 -15.30 28.48
N ASP A 493 -13.58 -14.05 28.86
CA ASP A 493 -14.05 -12.84 28.20
C ASP A 493 -13.05 -12.27 27.18
N MET A 494 -12.03 -13.06 26.78
CA MET A 494 -10.96 -12.66 25.87
C MET A 494 -10.88 -13.58 24.65
N ALA A 495 -10.90 -12.98 23.45
CA ALA A 495 -10.76 -13.68 22.18
C ALA A 495 -9.46 -13.26 21.45
N ILE A 496 -8.34 -13.94 21.75
CA ILE A 496 -7.07 -13.79 21.02
C ILE A 496 -6.92 -14.91 20.00
N ASN A 497 -6.71 -14.57 18.73
CA ASN A 497 -6.42 -15.52 17.63
C ASN A 497 -7.42 -16.70 17.51
N LYS A 498 -8.68 -16.49 17.90
CA LYS A 498 -9.79 -17.46 17.76
C LYS A 498 -10.42 -17.48 16.35
N GLY A 499 -9.87 -16.70 15.41
CA GLY A 499 -10.34 -16.57 14.03
C GLY A 499 -10.35 -15.11 13.57
N ASN A 500 -10.32 -14.90 12.25
CA ASN A 500 -10.31 -13.59 11.59
C ASN A 500 -11.71 -12.94 11.47
N GLY A 501 -12.72 -13.53 12.10
CA GLY A 501 -14.12 -13.27 11.80
C GLY A 501 -14.63 -11.97 12.38
N ALA A 502 -15.33 -11.21 11.54
CA ALA A 502 -16.23 -10.13 11.96
C ALA A 502 -17.21 -10.60 13.05
N GLU A 503 -17.54 -11.90 13.09
CA GLU A 503 -18.36 -12.56 14.12
C GLU A 503 -17.80 -12.36 15.55
N TRP A 504 -16.50 -12.54 15.75
CA TRP A 504 -15.88 -12.32 17.07
C TRP A 504 -15.91 -10.85 17.46
N MET A 505 -15.69 -9.96 16.49
CA MET A 505 -15.76 -8.51 16.72
C MET A 505 -17.18 -8.04 17.04
N LEU A 506 -18.20 -8.61 16.40
CA LEU A 506 -19.61 -8.34 16.69
C LEU A 506 -20.01 -8.74 18.12
N GLN A 507 -19.35 -9.77 18.67
CA GLN A 507 -19.56 -10.25 20.04
C GLN A 507 -18.63 -9.60 21.08
N SER A 508 -17.76 -8.67 20.68
CA SER A 508 -16.74 -8.08 21.55
C SER A 508 -17.01 -6.61 21.82
N ARG A 509 -16.75 -6.15 23.05
CA ARG A 509 -16.88 -4.73 23.43
C ARG A 509 -15.75 -3.90 22.86
N PHE A 510 -14.51 -4.38 23.01
CA PHE A 510 -13.30 -3.69 22.58
C PHE A 510 -12.48 -4.53 21.60
N CYS A 511 -11.96 -3.90 20.55
CA CYS A 511 -11.15 -4.57 19.52
C CYS A 511 -9.80 -3.87 19.34
N MET A 512 -8.71 -4.62 19.49
CA MET A 512 -7.38 -4.04 19.40
C MET A 512 -7.02 -3.65 17.96
N ALA A 513 -6.57 -2.41 17.80
CA ALA A 513 -5.94 -1.90 16.60
C ALA A 513 -4.49 -1.49 16.93
N PRO A 514 -3.56 -2.47 16.97
CA PRO A 514 -2.16 -2.19 17.26
C PRO A 514 -1.42 -1.62 16.02
N LEU A 515 -0.21 -1.10 16.28
CA LEU A 515 0.75 -0.73 15.24
C LEU A 515 1.14 -1.93 14.36
N GLY A 516 1.58 -1.64 13.13
CA GLY A 516 2.03 -2.57 12.11
C GLY A 516 2.96 -1.89 11.09
N TYR A 517 3.67 -2.65 10.24
CA TYR A 517 4.35 -2.13 9.03
C TYR A 517 3.35 -1.50 8.07
N GLY A 518 2.15 -2.08 8.08
CA GLY A 518 0.99 -1.61 7.39
C GLY A 518 -0.01 -0.94 8.30
N TRP A 519 -1.17 -0.70 7.73
CA TRP A 519 -2.31 -0.21 8.48
C TRP A 519 -2.88 -1.29 9.41
N GLY A 520 -3.58 -0.84 10.46
CA GLY A 520 -4.44 -1.71 11.24
C GLY A 520 -5.81 -1.79 10.58
N ILE A 521 -6.01 -2.64 9.56
CA ILE A 521 -7.35 -2.96 8.99
C ILE A 521 -8.43 -3.14 10.07
N ARG A 522 -7.98 -3.60 11.24
CA ARG A 522 -8.70 -3.67 12.51
C ARG A 522 -9.50 -2.43 12.87
N LEU A 523 -9.00 -1.20 12.61
CA LEU A 523 -9.76 0.02 12.87
C LEU A 523 -11.00 0.08 11.99
N THR A 524 -10.88 -0.04 10.65
CA THR A 524 -12.05 -0.04 9.76
C THR A 524 -12.98 -1.22 10.03
N GLN A 525 -12.43 -2.40 10.35
CA GLN A 525 -13.23 -3.57 10.74
C GLN A 525 -14.01 -3.32 12.04
N ALA A 526 -13.40 -2.66 13.03
CA ALA A 526 -14.03 -2.28 14.28
C ALA A 526 -15.18 -1.29 14.03
N MET A 527 -14.96 -0.30 13.15
CA MET A 527 -16.02 0.61 12.69
C MET A 527 -17.15 -0.13 11.97
N HIS A 528 -16.88 -1.20 11.20
CA HIS A 528 -17.93 -1.98 10.52
C HIS A 528 -18.69 -2.93 11.44
N THR A 529 -18.15 -3.28 12.60
CA THR A 529 -18.71 -4.31 13.51
C THR A 529 -19.22 -3.72 14.83
N GLY A 530 -19.11 -2.40 15.02
CA GLY A 530 -19.51 -1.73 16.26
C GLY A 530 -18.66 -2.12 17.47
N CYS A 531 -17.47 -2.67 17.25
CA CYS A 531 -16.53 -2.99 18.32
C CYS A 531 -15.70 -1.75 18.61
N VAL A 532 -15.57 -1.31 19.87
CA VAL A 532 -14.83 -0.08 20.21
C VAL A 532 -13.34 -0.29 19.94
N PRO A 533 -12.73 0.42 18.95
CA PRO A 533 -11.32 0.26 18.64
C PRO A 533 -10.43 0.72 19.80
N VAL A 534 -9.49 -0.15 20.18
CA VAL A 534 -8.41 0.16 21.12
C VAL A 534 -7.14 0.43 20.34
N LEU A 535 -6.82 1.72 20.17
CA LEU A 535 -5.69 2.18 19.38
C LEU A 535 -4.40 2.06 20.19
N VAL A 536 -3.50 1.17 19.75
CA VAL A 536 -2.13 1.04 20.30
C VAL A 536 -1.12 1.34 19.20
N GLN A 537 -1.14 2.59 18.76
CA GLN A 537 -0.43 3.09 17.58
C GLN A 537 0.27 4.41 17.91
N ASP A 538 1.35 4.33 18.69
CA ASP A 538 2.16 5.52 19.01
C ASP A 538 2.71 6.12 17.70
N HIS A 539 2.68 7.46 17.59
CA HIS A 539 3.23 8.23 16.45
C HIS A 539 2.56 7.99 15.08
N VAL A 540 1.45 7.25 15.04
CA VAL A 540 0.63 7.10 13.83
C VAL A 540 -0.63 7.94 13.94
N TYR A 541 -0.84 8.76 12.91
CA TYR A 541 -2.08 9.47 12.69
C TYR A 541 -3.09 8.50 12.04
N THR A 542 -4.26 8.39 12.63
CA THR A 542 -5.32 7.54 12.09
C THR A 542 -6.05 8.24 10.93
N ALA A 543 -6.86 7.49 10.19
CA ALA A 543 -7.59 8.04 9.04
C ALA A 543 -8.44 9.24 9.46
N PHE A 544 -8.32 10.35 8.73
CA PHE A 544 -9.05 11.60 8.98
C PHE A 544 -8.91 12.11 10.42
N TRP A 545 -7.73 11.95 11.04
CA TRP A 545 -7.46 12.38 12.43
C TRP A 545 -7.82 13.85 12.71
N ASP A 546 -7.79 14.73 11.70
CA ASP A 546 -8.12 16.15 11.82
C ASP A 546 -9.61 16.45 11.60
N LEU A 547 -10.40 15.49 11.13
CA LEU A 547 -11.85 15.60 10.94
C LEU A 547 -12.66 14.85 12.00
N LEU A 548 -12.15 13.71 12.47
CA LEU A 548 -12.90 12.79 13.30
C LEU A 548 -12.51 12.89 14.79
N PRO A 549 -13.50 12.98 15.70
CA PRO A 549 -13.26 13.04 17.14
C PRO A 549 -13.04 11.62 17.69
N TYR A 550 -11.83 11.07 17.52
CA TYR A 550 -11.50 9.69 17.91
C TYR A 550 -11.81 9.38 19.38
N GLU A 551 -11.72 10.34 20.28
CA GLU A 551 -12.08 10.22 21.68
C GLU A 551 -13.55 9.85 21.92
N LYS A 552 -14.44 10.11 20.95
CA LYS A 552 -15.86 9.77 21.05
C LYS A 552 -16.18 8.34 20.70
N PHE A 553 -15.27 7.60 20.04
CA PHE A 553 -15.57 6.26 19.54
C PHE A 553 -14.41 5.27 19.67
N SER A 554 -13.30 5.68 20.29
CA SER A 554 -12.11 4.83 20.44
C SER A 554 -11.44 5.04 21.79
N VAL A 555 -10.68 4.03 22.22
CA VAL A 555 -9.82 4.10 23.40
C VAL A 555 -8.37 4.12 22.93
N ARG A 556 -7.57 5.10 23.34
CA ARG A 556 -6.14 5.13 23.01
C ARG A 556 -5.31 4.64 24.18
N VAL A 557 -4.51 3.58 23.95
CA VAL A 557 -3.57 3.03 24.93
C VAL A 557 -2.16 3.19 24.35
N THR A 558 -1.28 3.85 25.10
CA THR A 558 0.11 4.00 24.69
C THR A 558 0.86 2.67 24.81
N ARG A 559 1.93 2.49 24.04
CA ARG A 559 2.80 1.30 24.20
C ARG A 559 3.29 1.12 25.64
N HIS A 560 3.55 2.22 26.35
CA HIS A 560 3.97 2.19 27.75
C HIS A 560 2.90 1.60 28.67
N ASN A 561 1.63 1.95 28.45
CA ASN A 561 0.50 1.49 29.26
C ASN A 561 -0.05 0.13 28.84
N LEU A 562 0.55 -0.53 27.84
CA LEU A 562 0.08 -1.81 27.31
C LEU A 562 -0.03 -2.90 28.39
N HIS A 563 0.84 -2.89 29.41
CA HIS A 563 0.81 -3.83 30.53
C HIS A 563 -0.42 -3.69 31.44
N ARG A 564 -1.13 -2.56 31.37
CA ARG A 564 -2.37 -2.27 32.12
C ARG A 564 -3.61 -2.34 31.23
N LEU A 565 -3.50 -2.96 30.05
CA LEU A 565 -4.56 -2.92 29.03
C LEU A 565 -5.92 -3.30 29.61
N PHE A 566 -5.99 -4.43 30.32
CA PHE A 566 -7.27 -4.90 30.86
C PHE A 566 -7.78 -4.03 32.02
N ASP A 567 -6.91 -3.59 32.94
CA ASP A 567 -7.29 -2.64 34.00
C ASP A 567 -7.91 -1.37 33.41
N LEU A 568 -7.35 -0.86 32.31
CA LEU A 568 -7.84 0.33 31.63
C LEU A 568 -9.19 0.11 30.95
N LEU A 569 -9.42 -1.07 30.35
CA LEU A 569 -10.69 -1.40 29.71
C LEU A 569 -11.80 -1.69 30.71
N GLU A 570 -11.48 -2.33 31.84
CA GLU A 570 -12.43 -2.62 32.93
C GLU A 570 -12.82 -1.36 33.72
N ALA A 571 -11.94 -0.35 33.75
CA ALA A 571 -12.25 0.94 34.37
C ALA A 571 -13.28 1.76 33.58
N ILE A 572 -13.59 1.40 32.33
CA ILE A 572 -14.60 2.07 31.51
C ILE A 572 -15.99 1.67 32.01
N THR A 573 -16.76 2.65 32.48
CA THR A 573 -18.11 2.38 33.01
C THR A 573 -19.08 2.00 31.88
N PRO A 574 -20.21 1.35 32.20
CA PRO A 574 -21.25 1.04 31.22
C PRO A 574 -21.74 2.28 30.45
N GLU A 575 -21.84 3.44 31.10
CA GLU A 575 -22.25 4.71 30.49
C GLU A 575 -21.19 5.20 29.51
N GLN A 576 -19.92 5.18 29.90
CA GLN A 576 -18.80 5.54 29.01
C GLN A 576 -18.70 4.61 27.81
N LEU A 577 -18.94 3.30 28.00
CA LEU A 577 -18.99 2.34 26.90
C LEU A 577 -20.16 2.64 25.95
N ALA A 578 -21.34 2.96 26.49
CA ALA A 578 -22.50 3.33 25.68
C ALA A 578 -22.24 4.61 24.86
N ASP A 579 -21.56 5.60 25.45
CA ASP A 579 -21.14 6.81 24.74
C ASP A 579 -20.17 6.49 23.59
N LEU A 580 -19.16 5.64 23.84
CA LEU A 580 -18.22 5.19 22.81
C LEU A 580 -18.93 4.42 21.68
N GLN A 581 -19.89 3.57 22.04
CA GLN A 581 -20.70 2.81 21.09
C GLN A 581 -21.63 3.72 20.27
N GLN A 582 -22.21 4.75 20.87
CA GLN A 582 -22.97 5.74 20.14
C GLN A 582 -22.07 6.55 19.19
N GLY A 583 -20.86 6.91 19.62
CA GLY A 583 -19.88 7.54 18.74
C GLY A 583 -19.52 6.64 17.54
N LEU A 584 -19.39 5.33 17.71
CA LEU A 584 -19.25 4.41 16.58
C LEU A 584 -20.42 4.51 15.60
N ALA A 585 -21.66 4.55 16.11
CA ALA A 585 -22.85 4.70 15.27
C ALA A 585 -22.86 6.03 14.50
N ASP A 586 -22.40 7.11 15.13
CA ASP A 586 -22.33 8.45 14.52
C ASP A 586 -21.23 8.54 13.44
N TYR A 587 -20.11 7.84 13.62
CA TYR A 587 -18.91 8.04 12.80
C TYR A 587 -18.50 6.86 11.90
N HIS A 588 -19.14 5.69 11.97
CA HIS A 588 -18.73 4.51 11.17
C HIS A 588 -18.71 4.74 9.65
N MET A 589 -19.66 5.51 9.10
CA MET A 589 -19.74 5.78 7.66
C MET A 589 -18.55 6.57 7.13
N ASN A 590 -17.77 7.24 7.99
CA ASN A 590 -16.51 7.91 7.61
C ASN A 590 -15.42 6.94 7.14
N PHE A 591 -15.57 5.65 7.43
CA PHE A 591 -14.64 4.58 7.04
C PHE A 591 -15.20 3.70 5.91
N VAL A 592 -16.30 4.12 5.27
CA VAL A 592 -16.99 3.38 4.22
C VAL A 592 -16.79 4.10 2.88
N TRP A 593 -16.27 3.37 1.89
CA TRP A 593 -16.03 3.87 0.53
C TRP A 593 -17.23 3.69 -0.42
N HIS A 594 -18.30 3.03 0.02
CA HIS A 594 -19.49 2.71 -0.79
C HIS A 594 -20.55 3.83 -0.70
N PRO A 595 -20.68 4.71 -1.71
CA PRO A 595 -21.58 5.86 -1.63
C PRO A 595 -23.06 5.47 -1.68
N ASP A 596 -23.41 4.34 -2.30
CA ASP A 596 -24.78 3.81 -2.42
C ASP A 596 -25.42 3.48 -1.07
N VAL A 597 -24.60 3.27 -0.03
CA VAL A 597 -25.06 3.07 1.35
C VAL A 597 -24.79 4.27 2.25
N GLY A 598 -24.38 5.41 1.69
CA GLY A 598 -24.07 6.64 2.43
C GLY A 598 -22.63 6.72 2.95
N GLY A 599 -21.68 5.99 2.36
CA GLY A 599 -20.26 6.07 2.71
C GLY A 599 -19.69 7.48 2.56
N LEU A 600 -18.90 7.92 3.54
CA LEU A 600 -18.35 9.29 3.63
C LEU A 600 -16.83 9.36 3.42
N ALA A 601 -16.15 8.22 3.18
CA ALA A 601 -14.69 8.22 3.04
C ALA A 601 -14.20 9.11 1.88
N TYR A 602 -14.90 9.13 0.75
CA TYR A 602 -14.60 10.04 -0.36
C TYR A 602 -14.80 11.50 0.03
N ASN A 603 -15.95 11.86 0.61
CA ASN A 603 -16.25 13.24 1.02
C ASN A 603 -15.24 13.77 2.03
N ASN A 604 -14.81 12.95 2.98
CA ASN A 604 -13.78 13.30 3.96
C ASN A 604 -12.39 13.44 3.31
N THR A 605 -12.08 12.64 2.30
CA THR A 605 -10.85 12.78 1.52
C THR A 605 -10.84 14.13 0.81
N ILE A 606 -11.93 14.51 0.13
CA ILE A 606 -12.06 15.82 -0.53
C ILE A 606 -11.99 16.96 0.49
N THR A 607 -12.65 16.83 1.64
CA THR A 607 -12.61 17.83 2.72
C THR A 607 -11.20 18.02 3.27
N SER A 608 -10.48 16.92 3.49
CA SER A 608 -9.09 16.96 3.96
C SER A 608 -8.17 17.60 2.92
N LEU A 609 -8.31 17.24 1.64
CA LEU A 609 -7.57 17.85 0.54
C LEU A 609 -7.84 19.36 0.44
N HIS A 610 -9.09 19.78 0.61
CA HIS A 610 -9.44 21.20 0.64
C HIS A 610 -8.71 21.91 1.80
N ARG A 611 -8.63 21.31 2.99
CA ARG A 611 -7.86 21.88 4.11
C ARG A 611 -6.37 22.01 3.79
N ARG A 612 -5.76 21.01 3.13
CA ARG A 612 -4.35 21.07 2.71
C ARG A 612 -4.11 22.17 1.68
N LEU A 613 -5.05 22.37 0.75
CA LEU A 613 -5.03 23.50 -0.16
C LEU A 613 -5.05 24.83 0.61
N LEU A 614 -5.96 25.02 1.57
CA LEU A 614 -6.02 26.26 2.36
C LEU A 614 -4.73 26.50 3.16
N ASN A 615 -4.11 25.45 3.73
CA ASN A 615 -2.81 25.55 4.40
C ASN A 615 -1.69 26.02 3.45
N LEU A 616 -1.69 25.53 2.21
CA LEU A 616 -0.71 25.92 1.20
C LEU A 616 -0.83 27.42 0.84
N TRP A 617 -2.05 27.93 0.71
CA TRP A 617 -2.28 29.34 0.34
C TRP A 617 -2.04 30.29 1.50
N THR A 618 -2.42 29.90 2.72
CA THR A 618 -2.14 30.69 3.93
C THR A 618 -0.64 30.78 4.24
N ALA A 619 0.15 29.74 3.92
CA ALA A 619 1.60 29.78 4.05
C ALA A 619 2.27 30.82 3.12
N LEU A 620 1.70 31.11 1.95
CA LEU A 620 2.23 32.13 1.04
C LEU A 620 2.15 33.54 1.65
N PHE A 621 1.12 33.83 2.44
CA PHE A 621 0.97 35.12 3.15
C PHE A 621 1.96 35.30 4.31
N ARG A 622 2.65 34.25 4.77
CA ARG A 622 3.70 34.37 5.81
C ARG A 622 5.07 34.75 5.24
N SER A 623 5.26 34.68 3.93
CA SER A 623 6.56 34.95 3.28
C SER A 623 6.76 36.40 2.85
N SER A 624 5.82 37.29 3.18
CA SER A 624 5.84 38.72 2.81
C SER A 624 6.29 39.65 3.94
N THR A 625 7.06 39.15 4.91
CA THR A 625 7.74 39.92 5.96
C THR A 625 9.17 39.43 6.08
#